data_AF-A0A929MYM0-F1
#
_entry.id   AF-A0A929MYM0-F1
#
_cell.length_a   1.000
_cell.length_b   1.000
_cell.length_c   1.000
_cell.angle_alpha   90.00
_cell.angle_beta   90.00
_cell.angle_gamma   90.00
#
_symmetry.space_group_name_H-M   'P 1'
#
loop_
_entity.id
_entity.type
_entity.pdbx_description
1 polymer ?
#
loop_
_entity_poly.entity_id
_entity_poly.type
_entity_poly.pdbx_seq_one_letter_code
_entity_poly.pdbx_strand_id
1 'polypeptide(L)'
;MPPSPLFDDESPSLLLSLAAGTGELASVVLAHALAGCGFHPSIVGFGGIGSLRSARVLGRVLMDRDLLQRSWLSGRRGWRQFFNAQVPRQPVLVTVGRSRRLTFADRGGYVDLVVNGHGLPPGWHDATIQVLHEADVRALGLREGDALRLAAPAPGAPARPGGHVHRRVRAGKPVRVTIRIVGDSEDFGIVSDVDDTVIVSMLPRLLTAAKHAFVDRVSSREAVDGMAEFLTDA
;
A
#
# COMPACT_ATOMS: atom_id res chain seq x y z
N MET A 1 -1.52 45.10 14.25
CA MET A 1 -0.90 43.89 14.84
C MET A 1 -1.85 42.72 14.58
N PRO A 2 -1.55 41.78 13.67
CA PRO A 2 -2.36 40.57 13.57
C PRO A 2 -1.98 39.61 14.73
N PRO A 3 -2.93 38.82 15.24
CA PRO A 3 -2.69 37.91 16.36
C PRO A 3 -1.73 36.79 15.93
N SER A 4 -0.78 36.47 16.81
CA SER A 4 0.08 35.29 16.69
C SER A 4 -0.78 34.03 16.60
N PRO A 5 -0.58 33.11 15.63
CA PRO A 5 -1.08 31.77 15.79
C PRO A 5 -0.25 31.09 16.91
N LEU A 6 -0.89 30.97 18.08
CA LEU A 6 -0.57 30.00 19.11
C LEU A 6 -0.72 28.61 18.47
N PHE A 7 0.37 27.85 18.38
CA PHE A 7 0.53 26.39 18.33
C PHE A 7 1.88 26.07 17.69
N ASP A 8 2.96 26.54 18.34
CA ASP A 8 4.22 25.80 18.32
C ASP A 8 4.16 24.87 19.54
N ASP A 9 3.80 23.60 19.31
CA ASP A 9 4.03 22.56 20.29
C ASP A 9 4.79 21.41 19.62
N GLU A 10 6.11 21.53 19.77
CA GLU A 10 7.14 20.51 19.78
C GLU A 10 6.62 19.12 20.19
N SER A 11 6.14 18.33 19.23
CA SER A 11 5.95 16.89 19.41
C SER A 11 6.32 16.08 18.15
N PRO A 12 7.61 15.97 17.82
CA PRO A 12 8.04 14.81 17.04
C PRO A 12 9.29 14.10 17.57
N SER A 13 9.94 14.58 18.64
CA SER A 13 11.24 14.05 19.09
C SER A 13 11.18 12.61 19.63
N LEU A 14 10.15 12.27 20.41
CA LEU A 14 9.93 10.90 20.90
C LEU A 14 9.50 9.93 19.78
N LEU A 15 8.66 10.38 18.84
CA LEU A 15 8.23 9.57 17.70
C LEU A 15 9.37 9.36 16.68
N LEU A 16 10.27 10.33 16.52
CA LEU A 16 11.52 10.20 15.77
C LEU A 16 12.46 9.16 16.38
N SER A 17 12.56 9.10 17.71
CA SER A 17 13.41 8.12 18.39
C SER A 17 12.93 6.67 18.21
N LEU A 18 11.61 6.47 18.06
CA LEU A 18 11.02 5.17 17.73
C LEU A 18 11.11 4.85 16.23
N ALA A 19 11.08 5.85 15.35
CA ALA A 19 11.21 5.69 13.90
C ALA A 19 12.61 5.19 13.46
N ALA A 20 13.63 5.35 14.30
CA ALA A 20 14.96 4.77 14.10
C ALA A 20 15.05 3.27 14.52
N GLY A 21 14.00 2.73 15.14
CA GLY A 21 13.93 1.33 15.54
C GLY A 21 13.49 0.44 14.39
N THR A 22 14.40 -0.39 13.87
CA THR A 22 14.11 -1.47 12.91
C THR A 22 13.22 -2.60 13.46
N GLY A 23 12.67 -2.44 14.67
CA GLY A 23 11.86 -3.44 15.37
C GLY A 23 10.35 -3.29 15.12
N GLU A 24 9.66 -4.42 14.99
CA GLU A 24 8.19 -4.49 14.86
C GLU A 24 7.48 -3.76 16.01
N LEU A 25 7.98 -3.90 17.26
CA LEU A 25 7.41 -3.21 18.43
C LEU A 25 7.42 -1.69 18.29
N ALA A 26 8.52 -1.10 17.81
CA ALA A 26 8.62 0.34 17.60
C ALA A 26 7.62 0.82 16.53
N SER A 27 7.46 0.02 15.46
CA SER A 27 6.48 0.29 14.40
C SER A 27 5.04 0.23 14.93
N VAL A 28 4.71 -0.76 15.77
CA VAL A 28 3.37 -0.89 16.38
C VAL A 28 3.07 0.28 17.32
N VAL A 29 4.02 0.69 18.15
CA VAL A 29 3.84 1.84 19.07
C VAL A 29 3.64 3.13 18.28
N LEU A 30 4.47 3.36 17.25
CA LEU A 30 4.36 4.51 16.36
C LEU A 30 3.00 4.54 15.65
N ALA A 31 2.54 3.40 15.11
CA ALA A 31 1.24 3.30 14.45
C ALA A 31 0.07 3.63 15.39
N HIS A 32 0.10 3.14 16.63
CA HIS A 32 -0.92 3.46 17.63
C HIS A 32 -0.93 4.95 18.02
N ALA A 33 0.25 5.54 18.23
CA ALA A 33 0.37 6.96 18.55
C ALA A 33 -0.18 7.83 17.39
N LEU A 34 0.20 7.52 16.15
CA LEU A 34 -0.30 8.21 14.96
C LEU A 34 -1.81 8.04 14.76
N ALA A 35 -2.36 6.86 15.10
CA ALA A 35 -3.81 6.65 15.07
C ALA A 35 -4.57 7.59 16.01
N GLY A 36 -4.02 7.84 17.21
CA GLY A 36 -4.54 8.85 18.14
C GLY A 36 -4.52 10.28 17.58
N CYS A 37 -3.61 10.56 16.63
CA CYS A 37 -3.51 11.84 15.92
C CYS A 37 -4.34 11.91 14.63
N GLY A 38 -5.22 10.93 14.39
CA GLY A 38 -6.12 10.88 13.24
C GLY A 38 -5.53 10.28 11.98
N PHE A 39 -4.36 9.64 12.04
CA PHE A 39 -3.89 8.80 10.94
C PHE A 39 -4.63 7.46 10.93
N HIS A 40 -4.73 6.82 9.78
CA HIS A 40 -5.33 5.51 9.59
C HIS A 40 -4.47 4.65 8.65
N PRO A 41 -4.50 3.31 8.76
CA PRO A 41 -3.82 2.45 7.80
C PRO A 41 -4.38 2.63 6.39
N SER A 42 -3.48 2.66 5.40
CA SER A 42 -3.78 2.87 3.98
C SER A 42 -2.85 2.01 3.11
N ILE A 43 -3.26 1.74 1.89
CA ILE A 43 -2.51 0.87 0.96
C ILE A 43 -1.74 1.70 -0.07
N VAL A 44 -0.48 1.34 -0.26
CA VAL A 44 0.29 1.61 -1.46
C VAL A 44 0.31 0.33 -2.29
N GLY A 45 -0.32 0.37 -3.46
CA GLY A 45 -0.36 -0.77 -4.38
C GLY A 45 0.86 -0.81 -5.28
N PHE A 46 1.47 -1.99 -5.44
CA PHE A 46 2.59 -2.17 -6.37
C PHE A 46 2.17 -2.83 -7.69
N GLY A 47 1.10 -3.63 -7.65
CA GLY A 47 0.59 -4.36 -8.80
C GLY A 47 0.73 -5.86 -8.60
N GLY A 48 0.75 -6.62 -9.70
CA GLY A 48 0.85 -8.05 -9.64
C GLY A 48 1.00 -8.72 -11.00
N ILE A 49 1.35 -9.99 -10.96
CA ILE A 49 1.50 -10.83 -12.14
C ILE A 49 0.95 -12.22 -11.83
N GLY A 50 0.38 -12.86 -12.84
CA GLY A 50 -0.23 -14.17 -12.71
C GLY A 50 -0.26 -14.95 -14.01
N SER A 51 -0.72 -16.18 -13.90
CA SER A 51 -1.14 -17.05 -14.99
C SER A 51 -2.65 -17.30 -14.86
N LEU A 52 -3.21 -18.15 -15.73
CA LEU A 52 -4.59 -18.62 -15.61
C LEU A 52 -4.87 -19.38 -14.30
N ARG A 53 -3.84 -19.92 -13.64
CA ARG A 53 -3.96 -20.75 -12.43
C ARG A 53 -3.91 -19.93 -11.14
N SER A 54 -3.06 -18.90 -11.13
CA SER A 54 -2.72 -18.14 -9.93
C SER A 54 -2.26 -16.72 -10.28
N ALA A 55 -2.61 -15.76 -9.43
CA ALA A 55 -2.14 -14.38 -9.54
C ALA A 55 -1.50 -13.92 -8.22
N ARG A 56 -0.28 -13.40 -8.27
CA ARG A 56 0.40 -12.77 -7.14
C ARG A 56 0.07 -11.29 -7.11
N VAL A 57 -0.32 -10.79 -5.94
CA VAL A 57 -0.66 -9.38 -5.71
C VAL A 57 0.26 -8.82 -4.63
N LEU A 58 0.82 -7.64 -4.90
CA LEU A 58 1.78 -6.96 -4.06
C LEU A 58 1.31 -5.56 -3.66
N GLY A 59 1.54 -5.21 -2.40
CA GLY A 59 1.32 -3.87 -1.87
C GLY A 59 1.98 -3.69 -0.52
N ARG A 60 1.75 -2.52 0.09
CA ARG A 60 2.24 -2.22 1.43
C ARG A 60 1.25 -1.37 2.20
N VAL A 61 1.12 -1.62 3.49
CA VAL A 61 0.30 -0.85 4.42
C VAL A 61 1.17 0.16 5.16
N LEU A 62 0.77 1.42 5.06
CA LEU A 62 1.39 2.55 5.73
C LEU A 62 0.33 3.37 6.46
N MET A 63 0.75 4.17 7.45
CA MET A 63 -0.13 5.18 8.04
C MET A 63 -0.34 6.34 7.07
N ASP A 64 -1.58 6.78 6.92
CA ASP A 64 -2.00 7.90 6.08
C ASP A 64 -3.00 8.77 6.86
N ARG A 65 -3.21 10.02 6.46
CA ARG A 65 -4.17 10.93 7.12
C ARG A 65 -5.18 11.51 6.14
N ASP A 66 -4.80 11.68 4.88
CA ASP A 66 -5.69 12.15 3.80
C ASP A 66 -5.05 12.00 2.42
N LEU A 67 -5.69 11.24 1.51
CA LEU A 67 -5.21 10.99 0.14
C LEU A 67 -5.04 12.27 -0.71
N LEU A 68 -5.71 13.37 -0.35
CA LEU A 68 -5.62 14.66 -1.03
C LEU A 68 -4.42 15.51 -0.57
N GLN A 69 -3.79 15.18 0.56
CA GLN A 69 -2.71 15.97 1.17
C GLN A 69 -1.30 15.60 0.69
N ARG A 70 -1.18 14.65 -0.25
CA ARG A 70 0.12 14.18 -0.78
C ARG A 70 0.92 15.28 -1.50
N SER A 71 0.26 16.29 -2.10
CA SER A 71 0.95 17.37 -2.82
C SER A 71 1.38 18.54 -1.93
N TRP A 72 0.66 18.82 -0.84
CA TRP A 72 0.89 20.01 0.00
C TRP A 72 1.95 19.78 1.10
N LEU A 73 2.12 18.54 1.56
CA LEU A 73 3.04 18.20 2.67
C LEU A 73 4.45 17.77 2.22
N SER A 74 4.66 17.47 0.94
CA SER A 74 5.96 17.13 0.34
C SER A 74 6.99 18.27 0.45
N GLY A 75 6.54 19.50 0.74
CA GLY A 75 7.38 20.69 0.94
C GLY A 75 7.91 20.92 2.37
N ARG A 76 7.49 20.16 3.39
CA ARG A 76 7.88 20.39 4.80
C ARG A 76 8.90 19.33 5.30
N ARG A 77 10.06 19.79 5.79
CA ARG A 77 11.12 18.96 6.39
C ARG A 77 10.58 18.06 7.51
N GLY A 78 11.07 16.83 7.62
CA GLY A 78 10.79 15.91 8.73
C GLY A 78 9.47 15.12 8.66
N TRP A 79 8.54 15.47 7.77
CA TRP A 79 7.24 14.79 7.70
C TRP A 79 7.22 13.52 6.84
N ARG A 80 8.19 13.36 5.91
CA ARG A 80 8.31 12.21 4.99
C ARG A 80 8.41 10.86 5.70
N GLN A 81 9.01 10.81 6.88
CA GLN A 81 9.15 9.58 7.67
C GLN A 81 7.82 9.07 8.25
N PHE A 82 6.86 9.96 8.51
CA PHE A 82 5.54 9.57 9.04
C PHE A 82 4.62 8.99 7.96
N PHE A 83 4.79 9.41 6.70
CA PHE A 83 4.15 8.76 5.54
C PHE A 83 4.69 7.36 5.26
N ASN A 84 5.90 7.07 5.71
CA ASN A 84 6.53 5.76 5.61
C ASN A 84 6.35 4.92 6.89
N ALA A 85 5.57 5.39 7.87
CA ALA A 85 5.30 4.63 9.08
C ALA A 85 4.52 3.36 8.68
N GLN A 86 5.25 2.25 8.66
CA GLN A 86 4.74 0.93 8.31
C GLN A 86 3.74 0.44 9.35
N VAL A 87 2.71 -0.27 8.89
CA VAL A 87 1.68 -0.88 9.75
C VAL A 87 1.84 -2.40 9.71
N PRO A 88 2.53 -2.99 10.70
CA PRO A 88 2.74 -4.43 10.75
C PRO A 88 1.42 -5.18 10.93
N ARG A 89 1.32 -6.40 10.39
CA ARG A 89 0.23 -7.35 10.73
C ARG A 89 -1.19 -6.82 10.45
N GLN A 90 -1.33 -5.76 9.67
CA GLN A 90 -2.63 -5.19 9.31
C GLN A 90 -3.45 -6.22 8.50
N PRO A 91 -4.67 -6.60 8.93
CA PRO A 91 -5.54 -7.41 8.10
C PRO A 91 -6.00 -6.63 6.87
N VAL A 92 -5.92 -7.29 5.71
CA VAL A 92 -6.35 -6.77 4.42
C VAL A 92 -7.17 -7.81 3.67
N LEU A 93 -8.18 -7.34 2.95
CA LEU A 93 -8.93 -8.12 1.99
C LEU A 93 -8.38 -7.89 0.59
N VAL A 94 -7.89 -8.95 -0.04
CA VAL A 94 -7.43 -8.93 -1.43
C VAL A 94 -8.50 -9.56 -2.31
N THR A 95 -8.90 -8.86 -3.37
CA THR A 95 -9.86 -9.35 -4.37
C THR A 95 -9.21 -9.38 -5.74
N VAL A 96 -9.23 -10.56 -6.38
CA VAL A 96 -8.72 -10.80 -7.73
C VAL A 96 -9.75 -11.60 -8.51
N GLY A 97 -10.37 -10.99 -9.52
CA GLY A 97 -11.50 -11.58 -10.22
C GLY A 97 -12.62 -12.01 -9.27
N ARG A 98 -12.98 -13.29 -9.32
CA ARG A 98 -13.99 -13.89 -8.40
C ARG A 98 -13.42 -14.31 -7.04
N SER A 99 -12.11 -14.29 -6.85
CA SER A 99 -11.46 -14.74 -5.61
C SER A 99 -11.27 -13.59 -4.64
N ARG A 100 -11.56 -13.86 -3.36
CA ARG A 100 -11.47 -12.89 -2.27
C ARG A 100 -10.85 -13.56 -1.07
N ARG A 101 -9.76 -13.00 -0.54
CA ARG A 101 -8.95 -13.64 0.50
C ARG A 101 -8.56 -12.62 1.56
N LEU A 102 -8.78 -12.99 2.82
CA LEU A 102 -8.17 -12.32 3.96
C LEU A 102 -6.69 -12.71 4.05
N THR A 103 -5.80 -11.73 4.16
CA THR A 103 -4.38 -11.94 4.50
C THR A 103 -3.94 -10.82 5.44
N PHE A 104 -2.73 -10.92 5.96
CA PHE A 104 -2.17 -9.96 6.89
C PHE A 104 -0.88 -9.41 6.31
N ALA A 105 -0.67 -8.11 6.50
CA ALA A 105 0.62 -7.53 6.20
C ALA A 105 1.72 -8.20 7.05
N ASP A 106 2.94 -8.28 6.53
CA ASP A 106 4.07 -8.78 7.31
C ASP A 106 4.54 -7.76 8.36
N ARG A 107 5.72 -7.99 8.94
CA ARG A 107 6.31 -7.08 9.94
C ARG A 107 6.70 -5.71 9.38
N GLY A 108 7.02 -5.63 8.09
CA GLY A 108 7.35 -4.39 7.37
C GLY A 108 6.13 -3.70 6.74
N GLY A 109 4.94 -4.26 6.96
CA GLY A 109 3.70 -3.79 6.38
C GLY A 109 3.48 -4.28 4.94
N TYR A 110 4.28 -5.20 4.40
CA TYR A 110 4.11 -5.72 3.04
C TYR A 110 2.94 -6.69 2.97
N VAL A 111 2.15 -6.56 1.91
CA VAL A 111 1.10 -7.51 1.53
C VAL A 111 1.59 -8.26 0.31
N ASP A 112 1.74 -9.57 0.44
CA ASP A 112 2.17 -10.45 -0.63
C ASP A 112 1.30 -11.71 -0.61
N LEU A 113 0.43 -11.83 -1.60
CA LEU A 113 -0.54 -12.92 -1.65
C LEU A 113 -0.62 -13.54 -3.04
N VAL A 114 -0.51 -14.87 -3.08
CA VAL A 114 -0.85 -15.66 -4.26
C VAL A 114 -2.31 -16.10 -4.18
N VAL A 115 -3.11 -15.67 -5.15
CA VAL A 115 -4.54 -15.96 -5.25
C VAL A 115 -4.77 -17.00 -6.35
N ASN A 116 -5.32 -18.15 -5.96
CA ASN A 116 -5.75 -19.19 -6.89
C ASN A 116 -7.24 -19.04 -7.25
N GLY A 117 -7.64 -19.63 -8.40
CA GLY A 117 -9.04 -19.71 -8.81
C GLY A 117 -9.71 -18.35 -9.09
N HIS A 118 -8.93 -17.33 -9.43
CA HIS A 118 -9.40 -15.97 -9.69
C HIS A 118 -10.26 -15.87 -10.96
N GLY A 119 -10.13 -16.82 -11.90
CA GLY A 119 -10.98 -16.94 -13.08
C GLY A 119 -10.88 -15.77 -14.07
N LEU A 120 -9.74 -15.08 -14.10
CA LEU A 120 -9.48 -13.99 -15.03
C LEU A 120 -8.90 -14.55 -16.34
N PRO A 121 -9.31 -14.07 -17.51
CA PRO A 121 -8.69 -14.43 -18.79
C PRO A 121 -7.29 -13.79 -18.91
N PRO A 122 -6.48 -14.18 -19.91
CA PRO A 122 -5.24 -13.48 -20.24
C PRO A 122 -5.50 -12.00 -20.48
N GLY A 123 -4.64 -11.12 -19.98
CA GLY A 123 -4.86 -9.68 -20.09
C GLY A 123 -4.44 -8.87 -18.87
N TRP A 124 -4.61 -7.55 -18.97
CA TRP A 124 -4.51 -6.62 -17.84
C TRP A 124 -5.83 -6.54 -17.10
N HIS A 125 -5.78 -6.60 -15.76
CA HIS A 125 -6.95 -6.57 -14.89
C HIS A 125 -6.74 -5.71 -13.66
N ASP A 126 -7.85 -5.26 -13.07
CA ASP A 126 -7.84 -4.60 -11.76
C ASP A 126 -8.03 -5.64 -10.65
N ALA A 127 -7.09 -5.66 -9.70
CA ALA A 127 -7.28 -6.26 -8.38
C ALA A 127 -7.50 -5.14 -7.34
N THR A 128 -8.03 -5.50 -6.17
CA THR A 128 -8.17 -4.56 -5.06
C THR A 128 -7.58 -5.08 -3.77
N ILE A 129 -6.97 -4.18 -3.01
CA ILE A 129 -6.50 -4.42 -1.65
C ILE A 129 -7.24 -3.43 -0.74
N GLN A 130 -7.85 -3.94 0.32
CA GLN A 130 -8.65 -3.14 1.24
C GLN A 130 -8.25 -3.42 2.68
N VAL A 131 -7.89 -2.36 3.43
CA VAL A 131 -7.64 -2.46 4.88
C VAL A 131 -8.93 -2.86 5.60
N LEU A 132 -8.85 -3.82 6.51
CA LEU A 132 -9.94 -4.18 7.42
C LEU A 132 -9.64 -3.72 8.84
N HIS A 133 -10.66 -3.40 9.63
CA HIS A 133 -10.46 -2.99 11.01
C HIS A 133 -10.05 -4.19 11.87
N GLU A 134 -8.87 -4.12 12.52
CA GLU A 134 -8.28 -5.26 13.23
C GLU A 134 -9.18 -5.82 14.33
N ALA A 135 -9.77 -4.95 15.15
CA ALA A 135 -10.65 -5.39 16.24
C ALA A 135 -11.87 -6.19 15.74
N ASP A 136 -12.41 -5.85 14.56
CA ASP A 136 -13.56 -6.56 14.00
C ASP A 136 -13.12 -7.93 13.47
N VAL A 137 -12.00 -8.00 12.75
CA VAL A 137 -11.42 -9.26 12.25
C VAL A 137 -11.14 -10.21 13.42
N ARG A 138 -10.55 -9.69 14.50
CA ARG A 138 -10.27 -10.45 15.73
C ARG A 138 -11.55 -10.90 16.43
N ALA A 139 -12.53 -10.01 16.62
CA ALA A 139 -13.80 -10.32 17.27
C ALA A 139 -14.60 -11.40 16.51
N LEU A 140 -14.43 -11.45 15.18
CA LEU A 140 -15.05 -12.47 14.34
C LEU A 140 -14.25 -13.79 14.25
N GLY A 141 -13.04 -13.83 14.82
CA GLY A 141 -12.16 -15.00 14.78
C GLY A 141 -11.66 -15.34 13.37
N LEU A 142 -11.66 -14.37 12.47
CA LEU A 142 -11.25 -14.55 11.08
C LEU A 142 -9.74 -14.77 10.98
N ARG A 143 -9.33 -15.65 10.08
CA ARG A 143 -7.95 -16.09 9.90
C ARG A 143 -7.46 -15.86 8.47
N GLU A 144 -6.15 -15.88 8.33
CA GLU A 144 -5.51 -15.79 7.02
C GLU A 144 -6.00 -16.93 6.11
N GLY A 145 -6.28 -16.59 4.86
CA GLY A 145 -6.84 -17.50 3.85
C GLY A 145 -8.37 -17.59 3.83
N ASP A 146 -9.05 -17.10 4.87
CA ASP A 146 -10.51 -17.13 4.94
C ASP A 146 -11.13 -16.44 3.71
N ALA A 147 -12.10 -17.13 3.11
CA ALA A 147 -12.88 -16.60 2.00
C ALA A 147 -13.96 -15.67 2.55
N LEU A 148 -13.71 -14.36 2.49
CA LEU A 148 -14.68 -13.37 2.93
C LEU A 148 -15.71 -13.07 1.83
N ARG A 149 -16.96 -13.48 2.07
CA ARG A 149 -18.12 -13.00 1.32
C ARG A 149 -18.56 -11.67 1.92
N LEU A 150 -18.10 -10.53 1.39
CA LEU A 150 -18.82 -9.28 1.66
C LEU A 150 -20.14 -9.35 0.90
N ALA A 151 -21.25 -9.28 1.63
CA ALA A 151 -22.52 -8.92 1.03
C ALA A 151 -22.38 -7.50 0.48
N ALA A 152 -22.55 -7.32 -0.84
CA ALA A 152 -22.86 -6.00 -1.35
C ALA A 152 -24.15 -5.53 -0.64
N PRO A 153 -24.26 -4.28 -0.19
CA PRO A 153 -25.55 -3.76 0.24
C PRO A 153 -26.45 -3.78 -0.99
N ALA A 154 -27.38 -4.72 -1.06
CA ALA A 154 -28.44 -4.68 -2.07
C ALA A 154 -29.30 -3.45 -1.77
N PRO A 155 -29.43 -2.48 -2.69
CA PRO A 155 -30.33 -1.35 -2.49
C PRO A 155 -31.76 -1.90 -2.34
N GLY A 156 -32.40 -1.68 -1.19
CA GLY A 156 -33.81 -2.00 -0.98
C GLY A 156 -34.17 -3.48 -0.75
N ALA A 157 -33.21 -4.37 -0.44
CA ALA A 157 -33.57 -5.75 -0.09
C ALA A 157 -34.23 -5.83 1.30
N PRO A 158 -35.43 -6.42 1.44
CA PRO A 158 -36.07 -6.58 2.74
C PRO A 158 -35.24 -7.50 3.63
N ALA A 159 -35.15 -7.15 4.92
CA ALA A 159 -34.52 -7.99 5.93
C ALA A 159 -35.25 -9.35 5.97
N ARG A 160 -34.63 -10.40 5.45
CA ARG A 160 -35.17 -11.76 5.57
C ARG A 160 -35.13 -12.16 7.04
N PRO A 161 -36.27 -12.49 7.67
CA PRO A 161 -36.28 -12.99 9.03
C PRO A 161 -35.80 -14.44 9.00
N GLY A 162 -34.50 -14.64 9.20
CA GLY A 162 -33.86 -15.95 9.11
C GLY A 162 -32.39 -15.89 9.50
N GLY A 163 -32.11 -15.79 10.79
CA GLY A 163 -31.01 -16.47 11.50
C GLY A 163 -29.56 -16.38 11.04
N HIS A 164 -29.18 -15.55 10.06
CA HIS A 164 -27.78 -15.30 9.74
C HIS A 164 -27.40 -13.91 10.25
N VAL A 165 -26.68 -13.85 11.37
CA VAL A 165 -26.07 -12.61 11.84
C VAL A 165 -25.10 -12.14 10.76
N HIS A 166 -25.50 -11.13 9.98
CA HIS A 166 -24.62 -10.45 9.04
C HIS A 166 -23.53 -9.71 9.84
N ARG A 167 -22.44 -10.41 10.12
CA ARG A 167 -21.26 -9.85 10.79
C ARG A 167 -20.53 -8.93 9.82
N ARG A 168 -20.55 -7.62 10.11
CA ARG A 168 -19.84 -6.60 9.32
C ARG A 168 -18.44 -6.37 9.88
N VAL A 169 -17.48 -6.21 8.98
CA VAL A 169 -16.12 -5.76 9.28
C VAL A 169 -15.98 -4.35 8.73
N ARG A 170 -15.60 -3.37 9.56
CA ARG A 170 -15.26 -2.03 9.08
C ARG A 170 -14.06 -2.13 8.14
N ALA A 171 -14.10 -1.42 7.02
CA ALA A 171 -13.07 -1.49 6.00
C ALA A 171 -12.76 -0.10 5.45
N GLY A 172 -11.50 0.15 5.11
CA GLY A 172 -11.04 1.37 4.44
C GLY A 172 -11.47 1.42 2.98
N LYS A 173 -11.07 2.46 2.24
CA LYS A 173 -11.31 2.52 0.79
C LYS A 173 -10.49 1.42 0.09
N PRO A 174 -11.08 0.67 -0.86
CA PRO A 174 -10.32 -0.29 -1.65
C PRO A 174 -9.36 0.46 -2.57
N VAL A 175 -8.10 0.04 -2.58
CA VAL A 175 -7.06 0.55 -3.49
C VAL A 175 -6.94 -0.41 -4.65
N ARG A 176 -7.07 0.11 -5.87
CA ARG A 176 -6.90 -0.66 -7.11
C ARG A 176 -5.41 -0.86 -7.39
N VAL A 177 -5.07 -2.08 -7.80
CA VAL A 177 -3.72 -2.45 -8.24
C VAL A 177 -3.84 -3.18 -9.57
N THR A 178 -2.99 -2.81 -10.50
CA THR A 178 -2.98 -3.41 -11.84
C THR A 178 -2.26 -4.75 -11.79
N ILE A 179 -2.87 -5.79 -12.36
CA ILE A 179 -2.24 -7.10 -12.50
C ILE A 179 -2.24 -7.56 -13.96
N ARG A 180 -1.19 -8.26 -14.38
CA ARG A 180 -1.13 -8.94 -15.68
C ARG A 180 -1.35 -10.43 -15.50
N ILE A 181 -2.34 -10.99 -16.19
CA ILE A 181 -2.52 -12.43 -16.34
C ILE A 181 -1.91 -12.84 -17.67
N VAL A 182 -0.84 -13.63 -17.59
CA VAL A 182 -0.12 -14.19 -18.73
C VAL A 182 -0.84 -15.45 -19.20
N GLY A 183 -1.14 -15.52 -20.49
CA GLY A 183 -1.79 -16.67 -21.11
C GLY A 183 -0.82 -17.81 -21.38
N ASP A 184 -1.33 -19.04 -21.48
CA ASP A 184 -0.50 -20.22 -21.77
C ASP A 184 0.10 -20.21 -23.21
N SER A 185 -0.34 -19.28 -24.07
CA SER A 185 0.19 -19.07 -25.43
C SER A 185 1.19 -17.91 -25.53
N GLU A 186 1.43 -17.19 -24.43
CA GLU A 186 2.40 -16.09 -24.39
C GLU A 186 3.78 -16.65 -24.02
N ASP A 187 4.53 -17.07 -25.05
CA ASP A 187 5.81 -17.78 -24.88
C ASP A 187 7.03 -16.84 -24.87
N PHE A 188 6.81 -15.54 -25.11
CA PHE A 188 7.86 -14.52 -25.17
C PHE A 188 7.51 -13.33 -24.27
N GLY A 189 8.51 -12.80 -23.56
CA GLY A 189 8.37 -11.63 -22.71
C GLY A 189 9.71 -11.00 -22.39
N ILE A 190 9.69 -9.70 -22.11
CA ILE A 190 10.87 -8.90 -21.77
C ILE A 190 10.78 -8.53 -20.28
N VAL A 191 11.86 -8.79 -19.53
CA VAL A 191 12.01 -8.32 -18.15
C VAL A 191 12.99 -7.16 -18.17
N SER A 192 12.55 -6.01 -17.65
CA SER A 192 13.37 -4.81 -17.55
C SER A 192 13.48 -4.42 -16.09
N ASP A 193 14.71 -4.18 -15.63
CA ASP A 193 14.92 -3.52 -14.34
C ASP A 193 14.48 -2.05 -14.44
N VAL A 194 14.27 -1.38 -13.32
CA VAL A 194 13.88 0.04 -13.30
C VAL A 194 15.11 0.93 -13.15
N ASP A 195 15.95 0.61 -12.16
CA ASP A 195 17.15 1.36 -11.84
C ASP A 195 18.23 1.08 -12.90
N ASP A 196 18.91 2.11 -13.38
CA ASP A 196 19.95 2.04 -14.42
C ASP A 196 19.51 1.48 -15.80
N THR A 197 18.23 1.14 -15.96
CA THR A 197 17.65 0.70 -17.25
C THR A 197 16.68 1.74 -17.81
N VAL A 198 15.69 2.17 -17.04
CA VAL A 198 14.71 3.19 -17.47
C VAL A 198 14.98 4.54 -16.81
N ILE A 199 15.61 4.53 -15.64
CA ILE A 199 15.96 5.73 -14.87
C ILE A 199 17.46 5.72 -14.57
N VAL A 200 18.13 6.84 -14.81
CA VAL A 200 19.55 6.99 -14.46
C VAL A 200 19.71 6.98 -12.94
N SER A 201 20.36 5.96 -12.38
CA SER A 201 20.61 5.87 -10.95
C SER A 201 21.89 6.63 -10.61
N MET A 202 21.75 7.74 -9.88
CA MET A 202 22.88 8.61 -9.50
C MET A 202 23.70 8.01 -8.33
N LEU A 203 24.21 6.78 -8.50
CA LEU A 203 25.07 6.11 -7.53
C LEU A 203 26.50 6.69 -7.39
N PRO A 204 27.12 7.43 -8.34
CA PRO A 204 28.50 7.89 -8.12
C PRO A 204 28.64 9.08 -7.16
N ARG A 205 27.54 9.80 -6.84
CA ARG A 205 27.61 11.08 -6.12
C ARG A 205 27.16 11.02 -4.66
N LEU A 206 26.89 9.83 -4.10
CA LEU A 206 26.34 9.67 -2.74
C LEU A 206 27.16 10.40 -1.66
N LEU A 207 28.50 10.39 -1.77
CA LEU A 207 29.40 11.06 -0.84
C LEU A 207 29.35 12.59 -0.93
N THR A 208 29.09 13.13 -2.12
CA THR A 208 28.95 14.58 -2.36
C THR A 208 27.52 15.04 -2.09
N ALA A 209 26.53 14.21 -2.41
CA ALA A 209 25.11 14.44 -2.19
C ALA A 209 24.75 14.47 -0.70
N ALA A 210 25.44 13.75 0.18
CA ALA A 210 25.23 13.86 1.63
C ALA A 210 25.47 15.28 2.16
N LYS A 211 26.44 16.01 1.57
CA LYS A 211 26.73 17.41 1.93
C LYS A 211 25.72 18.39 1.31
N HIS A 212 25.23 18.09 0.10
CA HIS A 212 24.21 18.90 -0.58
C HIS A 212 22.77 18.57 -0.17
N ALA A 213 22.49 17.40 0.42
CA ALA A 213 21.16 16.97 0.87
C ALA A 213 20.63 17.81 2.04
N PHE A 214 21.51 18.55 2.73
CA PHE A 214 21.12 19.55 3.71
C PHE A 214 20.75 20.91 3.12
N VAL A 215 20.99 21.15 1.81
CA VAL A 215 20.82 22.48 1.18
C VAL A 215 19.93 22.44 -0.09
N ASP A 216 20.03 21.42 -0.93
CA ASP A 216 19.40 21.42 -2.26
C ASP A 216 18.22 20.45 -2.39
N ARG A 217 17.15 20.92 -3.06
CA ARG A 217 15.99 20.10 -3.45
C ARG A 217 16.43 19.10 -4.53
N VAL A 218 16.51 17.82 -4.18
CA VAL A 218 16.80 16.75 -5.14
C VAL A 218 15.50 16.10 -5.61
N SER A 219 15.10 16.38 -6.85
CA SER A 219 14.50 15.36 -7.74
C SER A 219 14.52 15.80 -9.21
N SER A 220 15.62 15.53 -9.91
CA SER A 220 15.63 15.35 -11.36
C SER A 220 15.83 13.86 -11.62
N ARG A 221 14.73 13.10 -11.70
CA ARG A 221 14.78 11.73 -12.23
C ARG A 221 14.81 11.87 -13.75
N GLU A 222 15.91 11.49 -14.36
CA GLU A 222 16.08 11.53 -15.81
C GLU A 222 15.82 10.14 -16.38
N ALA A 223 14.98 10.08 -17.41
CA ALA A 223 14.76 8.86 -18.18
C ALA A 223 16.02 8.54 -18.98
N VAL A 224 16.31 7.25 -19.17
CA VAL A 224 17.36 6.81 -20.08
C VAL A 224 16.90 7.12 -21.51
N ASP A 225 17.70 7.91 -22.22
CA ASP A 225 17.38 8.37 -23.57
C ASP A 225 17.23 7.17 -24.53
N GLY A 226 16.24 7.20 -25.42
CA GLY A 226 15.94 6.12 -26.36
C GLY A 226 15.32 4.84 -25.78
N MET A 227 15.28 4.64 -24.46
CA MET A 227 14.76 3.40 -23.85
C MET A 227 13.25 3.22 -24.08
N ALA A 228 12.49 4.31 -24.13
CA ALA A 228 11.04 4.25 -24.39
C ALA A 228 10.73 3.75 -25.81
N GLU A 229 11.52 4.17 -26.80
CA GLU A 229 11.39 3.70 -28.19
C GLU A 229 11.77 2.23 -28.30
N PHE A 230 12.93 1.84 -27.71
CA PHE A 230 13.36 0.45 -27.65
C PHE A 230 12.31 -0.50 -27.03
N LEU A 231 11.66 -0.11 -25.93
CA LEU A 231 10.64 -0.94 -25.27
C LEU A 231 9.28 -0.95 -25.96
N THR A 232 9.02 -0.03 -26.90
CA THR A 232 7.76 0.03 -27.66
C THR A 232 7.88 -0.69 -29.00
N ASP A 233 9.07 -0.69 -29.59
CA ASP A 233 9.33 -1.22 -30.94
C ASP A 233 9.94 -2.63 -30.95
N ALA A 234 10.26 -3.20 -29.78
CA ALA A 234 10.74 -4.58 -29.59
C ALA A 234 9.58 -5.61 -29.54
#